data_AF-A0A954EN82-F1
#
_entry.id   AF-A0A954EN82-F1
#
_cell.length_a   1.000
_cell.length_b   1.000
_cell.length_c   1.000
_cell.angle_alpha   90.00
_cell.angle_beta   90.00
_cell.angle_gamma   90.00
#
_symmetry.space_group_name_H-M   'P 1'
#
loop_
_entity.id
_entity.type
_entity.pdbx_description
1 polymer ?
#
loop_
_entity_poly.entity_id
_entity_poly.type
_entity_poly.pdbx_seq_one_letter_code
_entity_poly.pdbx_strand_id
1 'polypeptide(L)' 'MTEEQTPPSETNDFASGQSEQELSFFAEFLLFLRDNKKWWLVPILVILGGLSALVVWATVTGAAPFIYSIF' A
#
# COMPACT_ATOMS: atom_id res chain seq x y z
N MET A 1 -42.71 47.07 -4.28
CA MET A 1 -43.40 45.76 -4.24
C MET A 1 -43.14 45.14 -5.60
N THR A 2 -42.20 44.22 -5.77
CA THR A 2 -41.83 43.11 -4.88
C THR A 2 -40.37 42.75 -5.14
N GLU A 3 -39.66 42.44 -4.05
CA GLU A 3 -38.36 41.79 -4.06
C GLU A 3 -38.51 40.38 -4.65
N GLU A 4 -37.69 39.99 -5.63
CA GLU A 4 -37.40 38.58 -5.82
C GLU A 4 -35.89 38.39 -5.96
N GLN A 5 -35.28 38.21 -4.79
CA GLN A 5 -33.99 37.56 -4.64
C GLN A 5 -34.14 36.13 -5.16
N THR A 6 -33.56 35.82 -6.31
CA THR A 6 -33.17 34.45 -6.63
C THR A 6 -31.68 34.33 -6.35
N PRO A 7 -31.25 33.70 -5.24
CA PRO A 7 -29.85 33.42 -5.02
C PRO A 7 -29.41 32.36 -6.04
N PRO A 8 -28.43 32.62 -6.93
CA PRO A 8 -27.83 31.53 -7.68
C PRO A 8 -26.91 30.74 -6.73
N SER A 9 -27.43 29.60 -6.27
CA SER A 9 -26.62 28.38 -6.08
C SER A 9 -25.59 28.39 -4.93
N GLU A 10 -26.04 28.43 -3.67
CA GLU A 10 -25.30 27.85 -2.52
C GLU A 10 -25.54 26.34 -2.38
N THR A 11 -25.46 25.62 -3.49
CA THR A 11 -25.34 24.15 -3.49
C THR A 11 -24.13 23.91 -4.34
N ASN A 12 -22.96 23.74 -3.71
CA ASN A 12 -21.78 23.02 -4.19
C ASN A 12 -20.58 23.21 -3.23
N ASP A 13 -20.60 24.17 -2.30
CA ASP A 13 -19.44 24.44 -1.43
C ASP A 13 -19.38 23.60 -0.14
N PHE A 14 -20.48 22.93 0.24
CA PHE A 14 -20.53 22.04 1.41
C PHE A 14 -20.02 20.61 1.15
N ALA A 15 -19.69 20.28 -0.10
CA ALA A 15 -19.15 18.98 -0.50
C ALA A 15 -17.61 18.94 -0.56
N SER A 16 -16.95 19.98 -0.05
CA SER A 16 -15.48 20.17 -0.17
C SER A 16 -14.70 19.73 1.08
N GLY A 17 -15.36 19.07 2.04
CA GLY A 17 -14.77 18.69 3.32
C GLY A 17 -14.33 17.23 3.45
N GLN A 18 -14.47 16.40 2.41
CA GLN A 18 -14.22 14.95 2.49
C GLN A 18 -13.24 14.44 1.43
N SER A 19 -12.28 15.28 1.04
CA SER A 19 -11.03 14.78 0.47
C SER A 19 -9.94 14.72 1.54
N GLU A 20 -10.31 14.33 2.77
CA GLU A 20 -9.35 13.68 3.66
C GLU A 20 -8.93 12.44 2.89
N GLN A 21 -7.70 12.47 2.37
CA GLN A 21 -7.09 11.32 1.74
C GLN A 21 -7.02 10.26 2.83
N GLU A 22 -8.06 9.42 2.93
CA GLU A 22 -8.08 8.30 3.84
C GLU A 22 -6.86 7.45 3.47
N LEU A 23 -5.81 7.58 4.28
CA LEU A 23 -4.63 6.78 4.10
C LEU A 23 -5.12 5.34 4.16
N SER A 24 -4.79 4.57 3.12
CA SER A 24 -5.11 3.14 3.14
C SER A 24 -4.57 2.53 4.44
N PHE A 25 -5.30 1.60 5.03
CA PHE A 25 -4.87 0.86 6.22
C PHE A 25 -3.40 0.39 6.14
N PHE A 26 -2.93 -0.01 4.96
CA PHE A 26 -1.54 -0.38 4.73
C PHE A 26 -0.55 0.79 4.83
N ALA A 27 -0.94 1.98 4.36
CA ALA A 27 -0.13 3.18 4.48
C ALA A 27 -0.02 3.64 5.94
N GLU A 28 -1.13 3.64 6.70
CA GLU A 28 -1.11 3.93 8.14
C GLU A 28 -0.25 2.92 8.91
N PHE A 29 -0.35 1.63 8.58
CA PHE A 29 0.47 0.59 9.20
C PHE A 29 1.97 0.80 8.93
N LEU A 30 2.35 1.14 7.68
CA LEU A 30 3.73 1.44 7.33
C LEU A 30 4.24 2.71 8.03
N LEU A 31 3.39 3.72 8.16
CA LEU A 31 3.72 4.97 8.84
C LEU A 31 3.93 4.73 10.35
N PHE A 32 3.08 3.91 10.98
CA PHE A 32 3.26 3.42 12.34
C PHE A 32 4.57 2.64 12.52
N LEU A 33 4.91 1.76 11.58
CA LEU A 33 6.15 0.99 11.62
C LEU A 33 7.40 1.89 11.53
N ARG A 34 7.32 2.94 10.71
CA ARG A 34 8.36 3.97 10.57
C ARG A 34 8.54 4.76 11.86
N ASP A 35 7.44 5.20 12.47
CA ASP A 35 7.46 5.96 13.73
C ASP A 35 8.00 5.14 14.91
N ASN A 36 7.74 3.83 14.92
CA ASN A 36 8.31 2.90 15.92
C ASN A 36 9.81 2.61 15.69
N LYS A 37 10.47 3.26 14.73
CA LYS A 37 11.86 3.02 14.33
C LYS A 37 12.18 1.55 14.05
N LYS A 38 11.20 0.76 13.60
CA LYS A 38 11.39 -0.65 13.19
C LYS A 38 12.05 -0.76 11.81
N TRP A 39 13.07 0.07 11.55
CA TRP A 39 13.89 0.03 10.33
C TRP A 39 14.56 -1.32 10.12
N TRP A 40 14.74 -2.09 11.20
CA TRP A 40 15.26 -3.45 11.16
C TRP A 40 14.31 -4.48 10.53
N LEU A 41 13.03 -4.14 10.34
CA LEU A 41 12.07 -5.03 9.70
C LEU A 41 12.21 -5.03 8.17
N VAL A 42 12.63 -3.90 7.60
CA VAL A 42 12.91 -3.75 6.17
C VAL A 42 13.94 -4.76 5.67
N PRO A 43 15.16 -4.89 6.25
CA PRO A 43 16.13 -5.86 5.77
C PRO A 43 15.66 -7.31 5.91
N ILE A 44 14.89 -7.63 6.96
CA ILE A 44 14.30 -8.97 7.13
C ILE A 44 13.31 -9.28 5.99
N LEU A 45 12.41 -8.35 5.67
CA LEU A 45 11.46 -8.51 4.57
C LEU A 45 12.16 -8.62 3.22
N VAL A 46 13.23 -7.85 3.00
CA VAL A 46 14.01 -7.93 1.76
C VAL A 46 14.66 -9.29 1.59
N ILE A 47 15.27 -9.83 2.65
CA ILE A 47 15.88 -11.17 2.59
C ILE A 47 14.79 -12.24 2.39
N LEU A 48 13.69 -12.18 3.13
CA LEU A 48 12.62 -13.17 3.04
C LEU A 48 11.95 -13.16 1.66
N GLY A 49 11.66 -11.96 1.15
CA GLY A 49 11.16 -11.76 -0.21
C GLY A 49 12.18 -12.21 -1.26
N GLY A 50 13.45 -11.86 -1.11
CA GLY A 50 14.53 -12.28 -1.99
C GLY A 50 14.71 -13.80 -2.05
N LEU A 51 14.67 -14.48 -0.91
CA LEU A 51 14.71 -15.94 -0.84
C LEU A 51 13.47 -16.56 -1.51
N SER A 52 12.28 -16.03 -1.25
CA SER A 52 11.06 -16.52 -1.91
C SER A 52 11.12 -16.35 -3.44
N ALA A 53 11.59 -15.20 -3.91
CA ALA A 53 11.78 -14.92 -5.33
C ALA A 53 12.82 -15.84 -5.95
N LEU A 54 13.94 -16.08 -5.25
CA LEU A 54 14.99 -16.98 -5.70
C LEU A 54 14.51 -18.43 -5.79
N VAL A 55 13.72 -18.90 -4.82
CA VAL A 55 13.12 -20.24 -4.84
C VAL A 55 12.16 -20.39 -6.01
N VAL A 56 11.26 -19.42 -6.21
CA VAL A 56 10.35 -19.43 -7.36
C VAL A 56 11.12 -19.37 -8.68
N TRP A 57 12.18 -18.57 -8.75
CA TRP A 57 13.02 -18.50 -9.95
C TRP A 57 13.77 -19.81 -10.23
N ALA A 58 14.30 -20.46 -9.19
CA ALA A 58 14.96 -21.76 -9.30
C ALA A 58 13.99 -22.88 -9.71
N THR A 59 12.74 -22.84 -9.23
CA THR A 59 11.71 -23.81 -9.64
C THR A 59 11.22 -23.56 -11.07
N VAL A 60 11.01 -22.29 -11.45
CA VAL A 60 10.61 -21.90 -12.82
C VAL A 60 11.69 -22.24 -13.85
N THR A 61 12.97 -22.12 -13.49
CA THR A 61 14.10 -22.50 -14.36
C THR A 61 14.20 -24.03 -14.54
N GLY A 62 13.39 -24.83 -13.83
CA GLY A 62 13.46 -26.29 -13.87
C GLY A 62 14.70 -26.85 -13.17
N ALA A 63 15.34 -26.07 -12.28
CA ALA A 63 16.48 -26.51 -11.49
C ALA A 63 16.04 -27.30 -10.23
N ALA A 64 14.79 -27.15 -9.80
CA ALA A 64 14.18 -27.87 -8.67
C ALA A 64 14.34 -29.42 -8.70
N PRO A 65 14.13 -30.15 -9.81
CA PRO A 65 14.27 -31.61 -9.83
C PRO A 65 15.71 -32.11 -9.66
N PHE A 66 16.72 -31.29 -9.90
CA PHE A 66 18.12 -31.69 -9.78
C PHE A 66 18.67 -31.53 -8.37
N ILE A 67 18.14 -30.60 -7.57
CA ILE A 67 18.48 -30.47 -6.14
C ILE A 67 18.09 -31.73 -5.36
N TYR A 68 16.98 -32.38 -5.73
CA TYR A 68 16.55 -33.65 -5.14
C TYR A 68 17.14 -34.90 -5.81
N SER A 69 17.70 -34.80 -7.02
CA SER A 69 18.32 -35.95 -7.70
C SER A 69 19.75 -36.26 -7.23
N ILE A 70 20.41 -35.32 -6.53
CA ILE A 70 21.78 -35.49 -6.02
C ILE A 70 21.80 -36.16 -4.62
N PHE A 71 20.63 -36.46 -4.05
CA PHE A 71 20.45 -37.21 -2.80
C PHE A 71 19.67 -38.49 -3.02
#